data_AF-A0A0A1TXS0-F1
#
_entry.id   AF-A0A0A1TXS0-F1
#
_cell.length_a   1.000
_cell.length_b   1.000
_cell.length_c   1.000
_cell.angle_alpha   90.00
_cell.angle_beta   90.00
_cell.angle_gamma   90.00
#
_symmetry.space_group_name_H-M   'P 1'
#
loop_
_entity.id
_entity.type
_entity.pdbx_description
1 polymer ?
#
loop_
_entity_poly.entity_id
_entity_poly.type
_entity_poly.pdbx_seq_one_letter_code
_entity_poly.pdbx_strand_id
1 'polypeptide(L)'
;MDFLLTRLFAENVNHSSQIALYVMNQAVLNVKIGFIWKVLFVNYVIPNLIIAYLVTRQSVLCNATTCRSCLNAFYLDNGICSTCETIHPNCEVCDETDCYKCKNKLFLRDGKCLSCGDIYNNCTKCDETRCLECMDHFYLSNYNCDICKTNCDVCHSESTCSKCFDGYYYKEDDKICSLCNMKGYYIDSKSCKKCNANCIDCLSQTKCVSCIEGYYLVNTTSEEMTESFGRCTDCSTRGCTTCNSTSCITCEINKYIDEGGLCSVCKPDNDKCISCFIDENRNKKCDKCKLGFWIEDFECVTCETCGSSGCSNKTNGLCFNCLSPNEVLIEGICQIDENCISIEPKRVPVWLSDSNCVLCLEEYYLKDLKCLKCDEILTNCIKCGLLNYSNYNEVYCDICTIGNYQNVVNK
;
A
#
# COMPACT_ATOMS: atom_id res chain seq x y z
N MET A 1 37.34 52.97 -47.58
CA MET A 1 37.08 52.27 -46.31
C MET A 1 38.13 51.16 -46.25
N ASP A 2 39.40 51.56 -46.18
CA ASP A 2 40.56 50.79 -46.66
C ASP A 2 41.57 50.55 -45.54
N PHE A 3 41.11 50.09 -44.38
CA PHE A 3 42.01 49.86 -43.24
C PHE A 3 41.69 48.63 -42.37
N LEU A 4 40.91 47.68 -42.88
CA LEU A 4 40.50 46.50 -42.08
C LEU A 4 40.83 45.12 -42.69
N LEU A 5 41.38 45.06 -43.90
CA LEU A 5 41.76 43.78 -44.53
C LEU A 5 43.21 43.36 -44.29
N THR A 6 44.04 44.22 -43.70
CA THR A 6 45.48 43.98 -43.51
C THR A 6 45.86 43.31 -42.18
N ARG A 7 44.91 42.95 -41.31
CA ARG A 7 45.22 42.41 -39.97
C ARG A 7 44.86 40.94 -39.71
N LEU A 8 44.41 40.18 -40.72
CA LEU A 8 44.08 38.76 -40.53
C LEU A 8 45.09 37.78 -41.15
N PHE A 9 46.23 38.26 -41.67
CA PHE A 9 47.27 37.43 -42.30
C PHE A 9 48.61 37.46 -41.57
N ALA A 10 48.61 37.75 -40.27
CA ALA A 10 49.83 37.81 -39.47
C ALA A 10 49.73 36.92 -38.23
N GLU A 11 49.43 35.63 -38.41
CA GLU A 11 49.74 34.59 -37.42
C GLU A 11 49.72 33.24 -38.14
N ASN A 12 50.83 32.48 -38.01
CA ASN A 12 51.14 31.20 -38.67
C ASN A 12 51.68 31.26 -40.10
N VAL A 13 52.84 31.92 -40.23
CA VAL A 13 53.85 31.55 -41.23
C VAL A 13 54.51 30.25 -40.78
N ASN A 14 54.26 29.13 -41.47
CA ASN A 14 55.35 28.22 -41.83
C ASN A 14 54.96 27.22 -42.92
N HIS A 15 55.89 27.09 -43.88
CA HIS A 15 55.91 26.17 -45.03
C HIS A 15 55.00 26.46 -46.24
N SER A 16 55.38 27.47 -47.03
CA SER A 16 55.36 27.44 -48.52
C SER A 16 56.02 28.70 -49.10
N SER A 17 57.27 28.91 -48.66
CA SER A 17 58.11 30.06 -48.99
C SER A 17 58.74 29.93 -50.38
N GLN A 18 57.97 29.98 -51.48
CA GLN A 18 58.47 30.37 -52.81
C GLN A 18 57.40 31.02 -53.71
N ILE A 19 56.10 30.75 -53.48
CA ILE A 19 55.02 31.32 -54.32
C ILE A 19 54.69 32.77 -53.91
N ALA A 20 54.75 33.10 -52.61
CA ALA A 20 54.50 34.46 -52.12
C ALA A 20 55.51 35.50 -52.67
N LEU A 21 56.75 35.09 -52.93
CA LEU A 21 57.77 35.98 -53.51
C LEU A 21 57.54 36.25 -55.01
N TYR A 22 56.94 35.31 -55.75
CA TYR A 22 56.64 35.49 -57.17
C TYR A 22 55.45 36.43 -57.38
N VAL A 23 54.41 36.36 -56.52
CA VAL A 23 53.22 37.22 -56.59
C VAL A 23 53.54 38.67 -56.21
N MET A 24 54.41 38.89 -55.20
CA MET A 24 54.85 40.24 -54.83
C MET A 24 55.67 40.89 -55.96
N ASN A 25 56.46 40.12 -56.71
CA ASN A 25 57.26 40.66 -57.83
C ASN A 25 56.45 41.00 -59.09
N GLN A 26 55.32 40.32 -59.34
CA GLN A 26 54.45 40.63 -60.49
C GLN A 26 53.43 41.75 -60.19
N ALA A 27 53.12 42.00 -58.92
CA ALA A 27 52.29 43.14 -58.51
C ALA A 27 53.03 44.48 -58.68
N VAL A 28 54.37 44.49 -58.57
CA VAL A 28 55.18 45.71 -58.71
C VAL A 28 55.45 46.08 -60.18
N LEU A 29 55.33 45.14 -61.14
CA LEU A 29 55.60 45.41 -62.55
C LEU A 29 54.39 45.94 -63.37
N ASN A 30 53.17 45.91 -62.84
CA ASN A 30 51.94 46.21 -63.62
C ASN A 30 51.26 47.55 -63.28
N VAL A 31 52.04 48.58 -62.95
CA VAL A 31 51.51 49.95 -62.77
C VAL A 31 51.21 50.66 -64.11
N LYS A 32 51.39 49.99 -65.26
CA LYS A 32 51.14 50.60 -66.59
C LYS A 32 50.44 49.69 -67.61
N ILE A 33 49.37 48.98 -67.25
CA ILE A 33 48.48 48.36 -68.27
C ILE A 33 47.01 48.55 -67.84
N GLY A 34 46.17 49.04 -68.76
CA GLY A 34 44.88 49.70 -68.51
C GLY A 34 43.73 48.85 -67.92
N PHE A 35 42.56 49.50 -67.82
CA PHE A 35 41.34 49.05 -67.11
C PHE A 35 40.90 47.60 -67.41
N ILE A 36 41.15 47.09 -68.62
CA ILE A 36 40.84 45.72 -69.04
C ILE A 36 41.69 44.68 -68.27
N TRP A 37 42.95 44.99 -67.97
CA TRP A 37 43.85 44.10 -67.21
C TRP A 37 43.47 44.04 -65.73
N LYS A 38 43.00 45.15 -65.13
CA LYS A 38 42.43 45.15 -63.77
C LYS A 38 41.17 44.30 -63.66
N VAL A 39 40.28 44.36 -64.66
CA VAL A 39 39.05 43.55 -64.70
C VAL A 39 39.37 42.06 -64.91
N LEU A 40 40.30 41.71 -65.80
CA LEU A 40 40.77 40.33 -65.98
C LEU A 40 41.48 39.79 -64.72
N PHE A 41 42.26 40.62 -64.03
CA PHE A 41 42.96 40.22 -62.81
C PHE A 41 41.97 39.96 -61.65
N VAL A 42 40.99 40.85 -61.45
CA VAL A 42 40.01 40.70 -60.37
C VAL A 42 38.96 39.63 -60.66
N ASN A 43 38.46 39.53 -61.90
CA ASN A 43 37.38 38.59 -62.24
C ASN A 43 37.87 37.21 -62.69
N TYR A 44 39.15 37.06 -63.08
CA TYR A 44 39.67 35.79 -63.59
C TYR A 44 40.89 35.30 -62.82
N VAL A 45 41.86 36.15 -62.48
CA VAL A 45 43.10 35.71 -61.82
C VAL A 45 42.91 35.46 -60.32
N ILE A 46 42.23 36.36 -59.60
CA ILE A 46 41.97 36.21 -58.15
C ILE A 46 41.12 34.97 -57.83
N PRO A 47 39.99 34.68 -58.53
CA PRO A 47 39.21 33.47 -58.28
C PRO A 47 40.01 32.19 -58.54
N ASN A 48 40.81 32.14 -59.61
CA ASN A 48 41.66 30.99 -59.91
C ASN A 48 42.80 30.80 -58.88
N LEU A 49 43.38 31.89 -58.36
CA LEU A 49 44.36 31.83 -57.26
C LEU A 49 43.72 31.38 -55.93
N ILE A 50 42.49 31.81 -55.64
CA ILE A 50 41.73 31.34 -54.47
C ILE A 50 41.40 29.86 -54.61
N ILE A 51 40.96 29.41 -55.80
CA ILE A 51 40.71 27.99 -56.08
C ILE A 51 42.01 27.19 -55.89
N ALA A 52 43.14 27.61 -56.47
CA ALA A 52 44.43 26.94 -56.28
C ALA A 52 44.88 26.91 -54.81
N TYR A 53 44.65 28.00 -54.06
CA TYR A 53 44.96 28.06 -52.62
C TYR A 53 44.06 27.14 -51.78
N LEU A 54 42.76 27.07 -52.07
CA LEU A 54 41.83 26.17 -51.38
C LEU A 54 42.13 24.70 -51.69
N VAL A 55 42.43 24.39 -52.96
CA VAL A 55 42.81 23.05 -53.43
C VAL A 55 44.06 22.57 -52.71
N THR A 56 45.13 23.37 -52.67
CA THR A 56 46.40 23.00 -52.01
C THR A 56 46.32 22.83 -50.50
N ARG A 57 45.32 23.40 -49.83
CA ARG A 57 45.13 23.28 -48.37
C ARG A 57 44.46 21.96 -47.94
N GLN A 58 43.82 21.25 -48.87
CA GLN A 58 42.99 20.06 -48.59
C GLN A 58 43.61 18.76 -49.16
N SER A 59 44.83 18.81 -49.69
CA SER A 59 45.41 17.76 -50.55
C SER A 59 46.92 17.59 -50.38
N VAL A 60 47.45 16.39 -50.64
CA VAL A 60 48.88 16.05 -50.44
C VAL A 60 49.73 16.19 -51.73
N LEU A 61 49.15 15.93 -52.91
CA LEU A 61 49.80 16.11 -54.21
C LEU A 61 48.81 16.67 -55.24
N CYS A 62 49.04 17.88 -55.77
CA CYS A 62 48.24 18.45 -56.87
C CYS A 62 49.09 19.14 -57.93
N ASN A 63 48.58 19.18 -59.16
CA ASN A 63 49.01 20.06 -60.24
C ASN A 63 48.13 21.34 -60.25
N ALA A 64 48.38 22.26 -61.18
CA ALA A 64 47.76 23.58 -61.26
C ALA A 64 46.22 23.61 -61.20
N THR A 65 45.53 22.50 -61.51
CA THR A 65 44.06 22.40 -61.49
C THR A 65 43.51 21.07 -60.98
N THR A 66 44.35 20.05 -60.74
CA THR A 66 43.88 18.71 -60.36
C THR A 66 44.75 18.08 -59.27
N CYS A 67 44.11 17.41 -58.33
CA CYS A 67 44.72 16.67 -57.25
C CYS A 67 44.87 15.18 -57.56
N ARG A 68 45.92 14.60 -57.01
CA ARG A 68 46.23 13.16 -57.11
C ARG A 68 45.90 12.42 -55.81
N SER A 69 45.90 13.12 -54.67
CA SER A 69 45.52 12.57 -53.37
C SER A 69 45.06 13.66 -52.41
N CYS A 70 44.01 13.39 -51.64
CA CYS A 70 43.42 14.30 -50.68
C CYS A 70 43.89 14.03 -49.24
N LEU A 71 43.73 15.01 -48.34
CA LEU A 71 43.93 14.78 -46.91
C LEU A 71 42.80 13.91 -46.33
N ASN A 72 43.04 13.34 -45.15
CA ASN A 72 41.99 12.66 -44.39
C ASN A 72 40.76 13.59 -44.24
N ALA A 73 39.56 13.00 -44.24
CA ALA A 73 38.23 13.64 -44.31
C ALA A 73 37.80 14.19 -45.68
N PHE A 74 38.59 13.95 -46.74
CA PHE A 74 38.26 14.32 -48.11
C PHE A 74 38.50 13.15 -49.07
N TYR A 75 37.65 13.02 -50.09
CA TYR A 75 37.81 12.06 -51.19
C TYR A 75 38.10 12.80 -52.50
N LEU A 76 38.71 12.08 -53.44
CA LEU A 76 39.01 12.62 -54.76
C LEU A 76 37.79 12.46 -55.66
N ASP A 77 37.15 13.56 -56.04
CA ASP A 77 36.05 13.61 -57.01
C ASP A 77 36.54 14.35 -58.26
N ASN A 78 36.72 13.62 -59.36
CA ASN A 78 37.14 14.19 -60.66
C ASN A 78 38.38 15.12 -60.59
N GLY A 79 39.33 14.81 -59.71
CA GLY A 79 40.54 15.61 -59.52
C GLY A 79 40.40 16.76 -58.51
N ILE A 80 39.27 16.89 -57.82
CA ILE A 80 39.02 17.90 -56.78
C ILE A 80 38.80 17.17 -55.44
N CYS A 81 39.28 17.74 -54.34
CA CYS A 81 39.08 17.17 -53.01
C CYS A 81 37.73 17.63 -52.43
N SER A 82 36.78 16.71 -52.32
CA SER A 82 35.44 16.94 -51.76
C SER A 82 35.33 16.33 -50.37
N THR A 83 34.49 16.90 -49.49
CA THR A 83 34.43 16.45 -48.09
C THR A 83 33.70 15.11 -47.96
N CYS A 84 34.24 14.19 -47.17
CA CYS A 84 33.62 12.89 -46.92
C CYS A 84 32.20 12.98 -46.35
N GLU A 85 31.91 14.04 -45.59
CA GLU A 85 30.61 14.24 -44.93
C GLU A 85 29.45 14.47 -45.92
N THR A 86 29.75 14.81 -47.18
CA THR A 86 28.72 14.98 -48.22
C THR A 86 28.14 13.66 -48.73
N ILE A 87 28.94 12.59 -48.71
CA ILE A 87 28.57 11.26 -49.24
C ILE A 87 28.45 10.21 -48.12
N HIS A 88 29.27 10.33 -47.08
CA HIS A 88 29.31 9.44 -45.92
C HIS A 88 29.20 10.28 -44.63
N PRO A 89 27.98 10.46 -44.09
CA PRO A 89 27.78 11.14 -42.83
C PRO A 89 28.64 10.54 -41.71
N ASN A 90 29.25 11.41 -40.90
CA ASN A 90 30.12 11.04 -39.77
C ASN A 90 31.40 10.24 -40.11
N CYS A 91 31.80 10.19 -41.38
CA CYS A 91 33.04 9.54 -41.80
C CYS A 91 34.28 10.45 -41.62
N GLU A 92 35.39 9.88 -41.15
CA GLU A 92 36.71 10.52 -41.02
C GLU A 92 37.62 10.20 -42.22
N VAL A 93 37.54 9.00 -42.81
CA VAL A 93 38.33 8.61 -43.99
C VAL A 93 37.43 7.84 -44.95
N CYS A 94 37.32 8.28 -46.20
CA CYS A 94 36.45 7.69 -47.23
C CYS A 94 37.08 7.72 -48.62
N ASP A 95 36.47 7.00 -49.56
CA ASP A 95 36.59 7.25 -51.01
C ASP A 95 35.22 7.64 -51.62
N GLU A 96 35.07 7.56 -52.94
CA GLU A 96 33.82 7.87 -53.66
C GLU A 96 32.66 6.92 -53.30
N THR A 97 32.97 5.73 -52.78
CA THR A 97 32.03 4.62 -52.61
C THR A 97 31.82 4.18 -51.16
N ASP A 98 32.87 4.20 -50.34
CA ASP A 98 32.89 3.61 -49.01
C ASP A 98 33.59 4.50 -47.97
N CYS A 99 33.11 4.40 -46.72
CA CYS A 99 33.84 4.91 -45.56
C CYS A 99 34.76 3.84 -44.98
N TYR A 100 35.99 4.22 -44.62
CA TYR A 100 37.01 3.35 -44.04
C TYR A 100 37.29 3.63 -42.57
N LYS A 101 36.97 4.84 -42.09
CA LYS A 101 37.17 5.23 -40.69
C LYS A 101 36.11 6.23 -40.27
N CYS A 102 35.50 6.02 -39.12
CA CYS A 102 34.46 6.89 -38.58
C CYS A 102 35.02 7.94 -37.61
N LYS A 103 34.30 9.05 -37.46
CA LYS A 103 34.54 10.01 -36.36
C LYS A 103 34.41 9.29 -35.00
N ASN A 104 35.07 9.81 -33.96
CA ASN A 104 35.12 9.18 -32.63
C ASN A 104 33.73 8.77 -32.08
N LYS A 105 33.68 7.60 -31.42
CA LYS A 105 32.48 6.97 -30.81
C LYS A 105 31.47 6.34 -31.79
N LEU A 106 31.86 6.12 -33.04
CA LEU A 106 31.05 5.45 -34.07
C LEU A 106 31.77 4.20 -34.59
N PHE A 107 31.01 3.23 -35.08
CA PHE A 107 31.51 1.94 -35.56
C PHE A 107 31.30 1.83 -37.06
N LEU A 108 32.30 1.29 -37.76
CA LEU A 108 32.21 1.02 -39.18
C LEU A 108 31.53 -0.33 -39.41
N ARG A 109 30.39 -0.34 -40.09
CA ARG A 109 29.62 -1.54 -40.47
C ARG A 109 29.13 -1.36 -41.91
N ASP A 110 29.48 -2.29 -42.79
CA ASP A 110 29.08 -2.29 -44.21
C ASP A 110 29.32 -0.95 -44.92
N GLY A 111 30.52 -0.37 -44.74
CA GLY A 111 30.91 0.92 -45.34
C GLY A 111 30.25 2.15 -44.73
N LYS A 112 29.49 2.00 -43.63
CA LYS A 112 28.75 3.09 -42.96
C LYS A 112 29.17 3.26 -41.51
N CYS A 113 29.13 4.51 -41.05
CA CYS A 113 29.38 4.86 -39.66
C CYS A 113 28.09 4.85 -38.86
N LEU A 114 27.94 3.84 -38.01
CA LEU A 114 26.76 3.62 -37.18
C LEU A 114 27.09 3.90 -35.71
N SER A 115 26.13 4.47 -35.00
CA SER A 115 26.17 4.60 -33.55
C SER A 115 25.69 3.31 -32.88
N CYS A 116 25.91 3.18 -31.57
CA CYS A 116 25.40 2.03 -30.84
C CYS A 116 23.89 1.87 -30.92
N GLY A 117 23.14 2.96 -30.98
CA GLY A 117 21.68 2.95 -31.11
C GLY A 117 21.21 2.45 -32.48
N ASP A 118 22.03 2.62 -33.52
CA ASP A 118 21.73 2.13 -34.87
C ASP A 118 21.99 0.62 -35.01
N ILE A 119 22.92 0.08 -34.21
CA ILE A 119 23.32 -1.34 -34.23
C ILE A 119 22.46 -2.15 -33.24
N TYR A 120 22.25 -1.62 -32.04
CA TYR A 120 21.50 -2.24 -30.95
C TYR A 120 20.40 -1.29 -30.49
N ASN A 121 19.14 -1.72 -30.57
CA ASN A 121 18.00 -0.89 -30.19
C ASN A 121 18.13 -0.38 -28.75
N ASN A 122 17.88 0.92 -28.55
CA ASN A 122 17.90 1.61 -27.26
C ASN A 122 19.25 1.55 -26.52
N CYS A 123 20.36 1.37 -27.25
CA CYS A 123 21.70 1.27 -26.69
C CYS A 123 22.48 2.60 -26.82
N THR A 124 23.13 3.03 -25.75
CA THR A 124 24.01 4.22 -25.75
C THR A 124 25.47 3.87 -25.90
N LYS A 125 25.88 2.68 -25.43
CA LYS A 125 27.27 2.21 -25.48
C LYS A 125 27.33 0.73 -25.75
N CYS A 126 28.23 0.32 -26.64
CA CYS A 126 28.33 -1.03 -27.15
C CYS A 126 29.78 -1.37 -27.47
N ASP A 127 30.07 -2.67 -27.56
CA ASP A 127 31.26 -3.19 -28.22
C ASP A 127 30.90 -3.76 -29.60
N GLU A 128 31.85 -4.41 -30.26
CA GLU A 128 31.64 -5.00 -31.60
C GLU A 128 30.53 -6.05 -31.65
N THR A 129 30.15 -6.64 -30.51
CA THR A 129 29.28 -7.82 -30.42
C THR A 129 28.05 -7.66 -29.53
N ARG A 130 27.99 -6.63 -28.67
CA ARG A 130 26.91 -6.46 -27.68
C ARG A 130 26.73 -5.03 -27.19
N CYS A 131 25.54 -4.73 -26.66
CA CYS A 131 25.30 -3.52 -25.88
C CYS A 131 25.87 -3.64 -24.45
N LEU A 132 26.37 -2.53 -23.93
CA LEU A 132 26.99 -2.38 -22.61
C LEU A 132 26.23 -1.40 -21.71
N GLU A 133 25.63 -0.36 -22.28
CA GLU A 133 24.80 0.62 -21.56
C GLU A 133 23.59 1.00 -22.42
N CYS A 134 22.41 1.07 -21.79
CA CYS A 134 21.15 1.40 -22.43
C CYS A 134 20.82 2.89 -22.32
N MET A 135 19.87 3.34 -23.12
CA MET A 135 19.24 4.65 -22.96
C MET A 135 18.42 4.71 -21.68
N ASP A 136 18.12 5.92 -21.21
CA ASP A 136 17.13 6.13 -20.15
C ASP A 136 15.81 5.42 -20.50
N HIS A 137 15.08 4.97 -19.47
CA HIS A 137 13.88 4.12 -19.57
C HIS A 137 14.12 2.67 -19.99
N PHE A 138 15.38 2.24 -20.17
CA PHE A 138 15.73 0.84 -20.45
C PHE A 138 16.81 0.34 -19.49
N TYR A 139 16.82 -0.97 -19.23
CA TYR A 139 17.86 -1.64 -18.47
C TYR A 139 18.53 -2.75 -19.29
N LEU A 140 19.79 -3.02 -18.96
CA LEU A 140 20.57 -4.05 -19.64
C LEU A 140 20.17 -5.44 -19.13
N SER A 141 19.68 -6.27 -20.05
CA SER A 141 19.21 -7.64 -19.82
C SER A 141 19.75 -8.54 -20.91
N ASN A 142 20.67 -9.45 -20.57
CA ASN A 142 21.33 -10.35 -21.53
C ASN A 142 21.89 -9.62 -22.77
N TYR A 143 22.55 -8.48 -22.57
CA TYR A 143 23.10 -7.61 -23.63
C TYR A 143 22.08 -6.90 -24.53
N ASN A 144 20.79 -7.00 -24.21
CA ASN A 144 19.71 -6.24 -24.84
C ASN A 144 19.19 -5.18 -23.88
N CYS A 145 18.54 -4.15 -24.43
CA CYS A 145 17.95 -3.07 -23.65
C CYS A 145 16.43 -3.29 -23.54
N ASP A 146 16.02 -3.83 -22.41
CA ASP A 146 14.62 -4.10 -22.08
C ASP A 146 14.00 -2.88 -21.41
N ILE A 147 12.72 -2.63 -21.68
CA ILE A 147 12.04 -1.45 -21.15
C ILE A 147 11.86 -1.54 -19.64
N CYS A 148 12.06 -0.42 -18.95
CA CYS A 148 11.75 -0.30 -17.53
C CYS A 148 10.27 -0.57 -17.25
N LYS A 149 9.98 -0.97 -16.01
CA LYS A 149 8.60 -1.12 -15.53
C LYS A 149 7.83 0.21 -15.66
N THR A 150 6.52 0.12 -15.84
CA THR A 150 5.63 1.28 -15.98
C THR A 150 5.89 2.35 -14.91
N ASN A 151 5.89 3.61 -15.34
CA ASN A 151 6.12 4.80 -14.51
C ASN A 151 7.55 4.94 -13.93
N CYS A 152 8.49 4.10 -14.36
CA CYS A 152 9.90 4.19 -13.97
C CYS A 152 10.74 4.89 -15.05
N ASP A 153 11.47 5.92 -14.65
CA ASP A 153 12.38 6.70 -15.50
C ASP A 153 13.74 6.00 -15.63
N VAL A 154 14.32 5.56 -14.50
CA VAL A 154 15.60 4.84 -14.45
C VAL A 154 15.44 3.56 -13.66
N CYS A 155 15.82 2.42 -14.24
CA CYS A 155 15.76 1.10 -13.61
C CYS A 155 17.04 0.30 -13.81
N HIS A 156 17.25 -0.70 -12.96
CA HIS A 156 18.40 -1.61 -13.03
C HIS A 156 17.99 -3.07 -13.33
N SER A 157 16.71 -3.38 -13.19
CA SER A 157 16.10 -4.66 -13.56
C SER A 157 14.60 -4.46 -13.77
N GLU A 158 13.90 -5.50 -14.19
CA GLU A 158 12.44 -5.55 -14.26
C GLU A 158 11.75 -5.11 -12.94
N SER A 159 12.38 -5.37 -11.79
CA SER A 159 11.78 -5.17 -10.46
C SER A 159 12.36 -3.99 -9.67
N THR A 160 13.44 -3.36 -10.15
CA THR A 160 14.14 -2.30 -9.42
C THR A 160 14.14 -1.00 -10.19
N CYS A 161 13.27 -0.09 -9.73
CA CYS A 161 13.26 1.30 -10.17
C CYS A 161 14.08 2.19 -9.23
N SER A 162 15.03 2.95 -9.75
CA SER A 162 15.82 3.92 -8.98
C SER A 162 15.27 5.35 -9.08
N LYS A 163 14.54 5.66 -10.15
CA LYS A 163 13.92 6.98 -10.35
C LYS A 163 12.57 6.84 -11.05
N CYS A 164 11.54 7.42 -10.47
CA CYS A 164 10.21 7.49 -11.10
C CYS A 164 10.13 8.69 -12.07
N PHE A 165 9.22 8.61 -13.03
CA PHE A 165 8.86 9.79 -13.83
C PHE A 165 8.29 10.90 -12.95
N ASP A 166 8.40 12.14 -13.44
CA ASP A 166 7.82 13.29 -12.76
C ASP A 166 6.31 13.12 -12.54
N GLY A 167 5.85 13.42 -11.34
CA GLY A 167 4.46 13.17 -10.89
C GLY A 167 4.20 11.77 -10.33
N TYR A 168 5.16 10.84 -10.43
CA TYR A 168 5.09 9.52 -9.81
C TYR A 168 6.08 9.40 -8.65
N TYR A 169 5.74 8.55 -7.68
CA TYR A 169 6.47 8.39 -6.44
C TYR A 169 6.77 6.92 -6.17
N TYR A 170 7.94 6.65 -5.60
CA TYR A 170 8.38 5.29 -5.31
C TYR A 170 7.67 4.74 -4.08
N LYS A 171 6.98 3.62 -4.23
CA LYS A 171 6.30 2.93 -3.13
C LYS A 171 7.13 1.73 -2.70
N GLU A 172 7.71 1.79 -1.51
CA GLU A 172 8.63 0.76 -1.00
C GLU A 172 7.97 -0.61 -0.84
N ASP A 173 6.70 -0.65 -0.39
CA ASP A 173 5.96 -1.91 -0.17
C ASP A 173 5.83 -2.74 -1.45
N ASP A 174 5.52 -2.08 -2.57
CA ASP A 174 5.25 -2.71 -3.85
C ASP A 174 6.46 -2.69 -4.80
N LYS A 175 7.51 -1.93 -4.45
CA LYS A 175 8.70 -1.65 -5.28
C LYS A 175 8.35 -1.10 -6.68
N ILE A 176 7.31 -0.26 -6.76
CA ILE A 176 6.84 0.35 -8.01
C ILE A 176 6.74 1.88 -7.89
N CYS A 177 6.70 2.54 -9.05
CA CYS A 177 6.33 3.94 -9.17
C CYS A 177 4.83 4.06 -9.42
N SER A 178 4.14 4.81 -8.58
CA SER A 178 2.71 5.06 -8.70
C SER A 178 2.36 6.50 -8.35
N LEU A 179 1.12 6.91 -8.63
CA LEU A 179 0.57 8.12 -8.03
C LEU A 179 0.50 7.93 -6.51
N CYS A 180 0.66 9.03 -5.76
CA CYS A 180 0.58 9.04 -4.30
C CYS A 180 -0.64 9.85 -3.82
N ASN A 181 -1.81 9.51 -4.34
CA ASN A 181 -3.10 10.14 -4.03
C ASN A 181 -4.08 9.20 -3.32
N MET A 182 -3.59 8.07 -2.83
CA MET A 182 -4.38 7.07 -2.13
C MET A 182 -4.46 7.40 -0.64
N LYS A 183 -5.60 7.09 0.00
CA LYS A 183 -5.74 7.21 1.45
C LYS A 183 -4.72 6.35 2.19
N GLY A 184 -4.24 6.84 3.32
CA GLY A 184 -3.24 6.15 4.13
C GLY A 184 -1.81 6.25 3.60
N TYR A 185 -1.54 7.15 2.64
CA TYR A 185 -0.20 7.45 2.16
C TYR A 185 0.05 8.95 2.11
N TYR A 186 1.32 9.34 2.19
CA TYR A 186 1.77 10.71 2.02
C TYR A 186 3.05 10.76 1.19
N ILE A 187 3.29 11.92 0.57
CA ILE A 187 4.50 12.16 -0.23
C ILE A 187 5.63 12.59 0.71
N ASP A 188 6.72 11.84 0.69
CA ASP A 188 7.97 12.22 1.35
C ASP A 188 9.07 12.32 0.29
N SER A 189 9.36 13.55 -0.13
CA SER A 189 10.30 13.85 -1.22
C SER A 189 9.92 13.14 -2.54
N LYS A 190 10.54 12.00 -2.85
CA LYS A 190 10.28 11.19 -4.06
C LYS A 190 9.63 9.83 -3.77
N SER A 191 9.27 9.58 -2.51
CA SER A 191 8.67 8.32 -2.09
C SER A 191 7.23 8.53 -1.64
N CYS A 192 6.39 7.53 -1.89
CA CYS A 192 5.03 7.44 -1.38
C CYS A 192 5.05 6.54 -0.14
N LYS A 193 4.99 7.15 1.04
CA LYS A 193 5.12 6.44 2.32
C LYS A 193 3.77 6.23 2.96
N LYS A 194 3.61 5.09 3.62
CA LYS A 194 2.39 4.78 4.35
C LYS A 194 2.28 5.67 5.59
N CYS A 195 1.07 6.12 5.88
CA CYS A 195 0.75 6.82 7.11
C CYS A 195 1.03 5.94 8.34
N ASN A 196 1.14 6.59 9.50
CA ASN A 196 1.10 5.89 10.77
C ASN A 196 -0.17 5.03 10.88
N ALA A 197 -0.08 3.84 11.47
CA ALA A 197 -1.18 2.88 11.58
C ALA A 197 -2.46 3.47 12.22
N ASN A 198 -2.32 4.48 13.08
CA ASN A 198 -3.44 5.12 13.77
C ASN A 198 -4.13 6.22 12.94
N CYS A 199 -3.68 6.46 11.71
CA CYS A 199 -4.13 7.57 10.87
C CYS A 199 -4.75 7.04 9.58
N ILE A 200 -5.90 7.60 9.21
CA ILE A 200 -6.54 7.30 7.92
C ILE A 200 -5.85 8.10 6.82
N ASP A 201 -5.72 9.41 7.02
CA ASP A 201 -5.02 10.31 6.11
C ASP A 201 -3.94 11.09 6.89
N CYS A 202 -2.82 11.40 6.24
CA CYS A 202 -1.71 12.08 6.87
C CYS A 202 -0.93 12.97 5.90
N LEU A 203 -0.27 13.98 6.45
CA LEU A 203 0.69 14.85 5.76
C LEU A 203 2.13 14.38 5.99
N SER A 204 2.36 13.65 7.08
CA SER A 204 3.64 13.01 7.41
C SER A 204 3.46 11.83 8.36
N GLN A 205 4.55 11.16 8.71
CA GLN A 205 4.54 10.08 9.71
C GLN A 205 3.98 10.50 11.08
N THR A 206 4.02 11.80 11.40
CA THR A 206 3.59 12.33 12.70
C THR A 206 2.41 13.31 12.61
N LYS A 207 2.10 13.81 11.40
CA LYS A 207 1.01 14.75 11.15
C LYS A 207 -0.12 14.04 10.43
N CYS A 208 -1.18 13.74 11.16
CA CYS A 208 -2.38 13.10 10.65
C CYS A 208 -3.47 14.14 10.38
N VAL A 209 -4.26 13.91 9.34
CA VAL A 209 -5.44 14.72 8.98
C VAL A 209 -6.70 14.10 9.59
N SER A 210 -6.74 12.77 9.63
CA SER A 210 -7.86 12.00 10.17
C SER A 210 -7.35 10.75 10.88
N CYS A 211 -8.08 10.31 11.92
CA CYS A 211 -7.70 9.17 12.74
C CYS A 211 -8.62 7.98 12.48
N ILE A 212 -8.09 6.78 12.69
CA ILE A 212 -8.91 5.55 12.67
C ILE A 212 -9.94 5.58 13.82
N GLU A 213 -10.96 4.73 13.73
CA GLU A 213 -11.94 4.58 14.80
C GLU A 213 -11.27 4.20 16.13
N GLY A 214 -11.76 4.77 17.24
CA GLY A 214 -11.14 4.63 18.57
C GLY A 214 -9.98 5.60 18.84
N TYR A 215 -9.62 6.47 17.88
CA TYR A 215 -8.61 7.51 18.06
C TYR A 215 -9.19 8.89 17.74
N TYR A 216 -8.71 9.92 18.44
CA TYR A 216 -9.10 11.31 18.20
C TYR A 216 -7.91 12.17 17.78
N LEU A 217 -8.19 13.18 16.95
CA LEU A 217 -7.17 14.10 16.44
C LEU A 217 -6.89 15.19 17.47
N VAL A 218 -5.64 15.25 17.95
CA VAL A 218 -5.13 16.37 18.75
C VAL A 218 -4.46 17.35 17.78
N ASN A 219 -5.18 18.42 17.45
CA ASN A 219 -4.65 19.47 16.57
C ASN A 219 -3.40 20.11 17.19
N THR A 220 -2.36 20.28 16.38
CA THR A 220 -1.20 21.07 16.77
C THR A 220 -1.48 22.53 16.44
N THR A 221 -1.55 23.40 17.44
CA THR A 221 -1.71 24.85 17.24
C THR A 221 -0.41 25.43 16.70
N SER A 222 -0.22 25.44 15.38
CA SER A 222 0.72 26.38 14.75
C SER A 222 -0.07 27.45 14.02
N GLU A 223 0.31 28.70 14.24
CA GLU A 223 -0.41 29.93 13.88
C GLU A 223 -0.61 30.15 12.37
N GLU A 224 -0.18 29.23 11.51
CA GLU A 224 -0.15 29.38 10.05
C GLU A 224 -1.03 28.36 9.27
N MET A 225 -1.97 27.66 9.88
CA MET A 225 -2.55 26.46 9.23
C MET A 225 -3.76 26.71 8.31
N THR A 226 -3.59 26.36 7.03
CA THR A 226 -4.61 26.26 5.97
C THR A 226 -5.42 24.95 6.01
N GLU A 227 -4.94 23.92 6.73
CA GLU A 227 -5.56 22.59 6.83
C GLU A 227 -5.43 22.03 8.26
N SER A 228 -6.47 21.37 8.80
CA SER A 228 -6.47 20.79 10.16
C SER A 228 -5.64 19.50 10.19
N PHE A 229 -4.46 19.53 10.82
CA PHE A 229 -3.65 18.34 11.10
C PHE A 229 -3.23 18.25 12.57
N GLY A 230 -2.87 17.06 13.01
CA GLY A 230 -2.55 16.78 14.41
C GLY A 230 -2.01 15.37 14.64
N ARG A 231 -2.01 14.93 15.90
CA ARG A 231 -1.61 13.58 16.29
C ARG A 231 -2.82 12.77 16.74
N CYS A 232 -2.93 11.52 16.26
CA CYS A 232 -3.97 10.61 16.71
C CYS A 232 -3.62 10.01 18.07
N THR A 233 -4.55 10.16 19.02
CA THR A 233 -4.42 9.68 20.40
C THR A 233 -5.56 8.71 20.71
N ASP A 234 -5.25 7.63 21.41
CA ASP A 234 -6.18 6.55 21.73
C ASP A 234 -7.28 7.02 22.71
N CYS A 235 -8.55 6.80 22.37
CA CYS A 235 -9.71 7.13 23.21
C CYS A 235 -9.75 6.35 24.53
N SER A 236 -9.10 5.19 24.59
CA SER A 236 -8.99 4.36 25.80
C SER A 236 -8.24 5.11 26.92
N THR A 237 -7.40 6.08 26.58
CA THR A 237 -6.75 6.96 27.57
C THR A 237 -7.74 7.79 28.39
N ARG A 238 -8.98 7.94 27.90
CA ARG A 238 -10.12 8.58 28.58
C ARG A 238 -11.15 7.57 29.10
N GLY A 239 -10.88 6.28 28.95
CA GLY A 239 -11.80 5.19 29.30
C GLY A 239 -12.97 5.01 28.31
N CYS A 240 -12.77 5.41 27.06
CA CYS A 240 -13.82 5.53 26.05
C CYS A 240 -13.53 4.64 24.84
N THR A 241 -14.57 4.06 24.23
CA THR A 241 -14.43 3.28 22.99
C THR A 241 -14.35 4.18 21.77
N THR A 242 -15.08 5.30 21.77
CA THR A 242 -14.96 6.36 20.75
C THR A 242 -15.07 7.74 21.40
N CYS A 243 -14.38 8.73 20.84
CA CYS A 243 -14.28 10.07 21.41
C CYS A 243 -13.91 11.13 20.35
N ASN A 244 -14.17 12.39 20.67
CA ASN A 244 -13.65 13.54 19.93
C ASN A 244 -12.48 14.19 20.72
N SER A 245 -12.04 15.39 20.33
CA SER A 245 -10.92 16.06 21.00
C SER A 245 -11.20 16.50 22.44
N THR A 246 -12.45 16.68 22.83
CA THR A 246 -12.88 17.23 24.14
C THR A 246 -13.75 16.31 24.97
N SER A 247 -14.51 15.40 24.37
CA SER A 247 -15.47 14.52 25.04
C SER A 247 -15.53 13.12 24.42
N CYS A 248 -15.98 12.17 25.22
CA CYS A 248 -16.28 10.82 24.78
C CYS A 248 -17.64 10.74 24.09
N ILE A 249 -17.74 9.82 23.12
CA ILE A 249 -18.96 9.58 22.35
C ILE A 249 -19.59 8.26 22.80
N THR A 250 -18.76 7.24 23.00
CA THR A 250 -19.20 5.96 23.58
C THR A 250 -18.22 5.49 24.65
N CYS A 251 -18.76 4.86 25.69
CA CYS A 251 -18.01 4.31 26.80
C CYS A 251 -18.00 2.79 26.77
N GLU A 252 -17.02 2.19 27.46
CA GLU A 252 -17.07 0.78 27.82
C GLU A 252 -18.29 0.47 28.73
N ILE A 253 -18.67 -0.80 28.80
CA ILE A 253 -19.82 -1.27 29.60
C ILE A 253 -19.68 -0.82 31.07
N ASN A 254 -20.79 -0.43 31.71
CA ASN A 254 -20.92 0.11 33.07
C ASN A 254 -20.40 1.56 33.28
N LYS A 255 -20.17 2.32 32.20
CA LYS A 255 -19.73 3.72 32.27
C LYS A 255 -20.67 4.65 31.50
N TYR A 256 -20.76 5.89 31.94
CA TYR A 256 -21.51 6.96 31.30
C TYR A 256 -20.61 8.17 31.05
N ILE A 257 -21.01 9.06 30.14
CA ILE A 257 -20.30 10.32 29.88
C ILE A 257 -20.71 11.33 30.96
N ASP A 258 -19.76 11.76 31.79
CA ASP A 258 -19.99 12.74 32.84
C ASP A 258 -20.03 14.19 32.34
N GLU A 259 -20.26 15.15 33.25
CA GLU A 259 -20.31 16.59 32.94
C GLU A 259 -18.99 17.12 32.33
N GLY A 260 -17.87 16.43 32.56
CA GLY A 260 -16.56 16.73 31.97
C GLY A 260 -16.34 16.09 30.60
N GLY A 261 -17.31 15.32 30.08
CA GLY A 261 -17.18 14.60 28.83
C GLY A 261 -16.32 13.33 28.94
N LEU A 262 -16.06 12.82 30.15
CA LEU A 262 -15.25 11.61 30.38
C LEU A 262 -16.12 10.42 30.77
N CYS A 263 -15.63 9.21 30.53
CA CYS A 263 -16.35 7.99 30.91
C CYS A 263 -16.14 7.69 32.40
N SER A 264 -17.19 7.92 33.18
CA SER A 264 -17.23 7.66 34.61
C SER A 264 -18.05 6.40 34.91
N VAL A 265 -17.64 5.64 35.94
CA VAL A 265 -18.35 4.42 36.35
C VAL A 265 -19.70 4.79 36.97
N CYS A 266 -20.74 4.05 36.62
CA CYS A 266 -22.03 4.14 37.29
C CYS A 266 -21.87 3.71 38.77
N LYS A 267 -21.80 4.67 39.70
CA LYS A 267 -22.03 4.42 41.14
C LYS A 267 -23.39 5.01 41.52
N PRO A 268 -24.35 4.14 41.85
CA PRO A 268 -24.77 3.91 43.23
C PRO A 268 -24.66 2.41 43.61
N ASP A 269 -24.90 2.02 44.86
CA ASP A 269 -24.78 0.65 45.37
C ASP A 269 -25.55 -0.42 44.54
N ASN A 270 -24.93 -1.03 43.53
CA ASN A 270 -25.08 -2.45 43.22
C ASN A 270 -24.30 -2.82 41.95
N ASP A 271 -23.61 -3.95 42.00
CA ASP A 271 -23.04 -4.69 40.87
C ASP A 271 -24.10 -5.16 39.83
N LYS A 272 -25.28 -4.53 39.72
CA LYS A 272 -26.43 -5.02 38.93
C LYS A 272 -26.70 -4.22 37.66
N CYS A 273 -26.23 -2.98 37.55
CA CYS A 273 -26.44 -2.11 36.39
C CYS A 273 -25.26 -2.19 35.42
N ILE A 274 -25.52 -2.43 34.12
CA ILE A 274 -24.49 -2.51 33.06
C ILE A 274 -24.42 -1.32 32.12
N SER A 275 -25.42 -0.46 32.11
CA SER A 275 -25.42 0.80 31.35
C SER A 275 -26.31 1.80 32.09
N CYS A 276 -25.90 3.06 32.12
CA CYS A 276 -26.62 4.11 32.80
C CYS A 276 -26.53 5.45 32.06
N PHE A 277 -27.45 6.37 32.35
CA PHE A 277 -27.51 7.74 31.84
C PHE A 277 -27.82 8.74 32.96
N ILE A 278 -27.67 10.03 32.67
CA ILE A 278 -28.06 11.12 33.57
C ILE A 278 -29.33 11.79 33.01
N ASP A 279 -30.35 11.99 33.83
CA ASP A 279 -31.56 12.72 33.44
C ASP A 279 -31.43 14.26 33.57
N GLU A 280 -32.44 14.99 33.12
CA GLU A 280 -32.52 16.46 33.18
C GLU A 280 -32.34 17.02 34.61
N ASN A 281 -32.65 16.22 35.63
CA ASN A 281 -32.54 16.58 37.03
C ASN A 281 -31.18 16.17 37.66
N ARG A 282 -30.23 15.69 36.85
CA ARG A 282 -28.90 15.19 37.25
C ARG A 282 -28.93 13.90 38.09
N ASN A 283 -30.00 13.12 38.00
CA ASN A 283 -30.07 11.81 38.64
C ASN A 283 -29.48 10.74 37.73
N LYS A 284 -28.65 9.86 38.31
CA LYS A 284 -28.10 8.69 37.61
C LYS A 284 -29.17 7.61 37.51
N LYS A 285 -29.43 7.13 36.30
CA LYS A 285 -30.50 6.19 35.99
C LYS A 285 -29.96 5.02 35.18
N CYS A 286 -30.33 3.80 35.53
CA CYS A 286 -29.93 2.62 34.78
C CYS A 286 -30.81 2.43 33.54
N ASP A 287 -30.22 2.13 32.38
CA ASP A 287 -30.94 1.78 31.14
C ASP A 287 -30.70 0.34 30.68
N LYS A 288 -29.70 -0.36 31.23
CA LYS A 288 -29.54 -1.82 31.08
C LYS A 288 -29.00 -2.45 32.36
N CYS A 289 -29.58 -3.59 32.75
CA CYS A 289 -29.14 -4.39 33.89
C CYS A 289 -28.35 -5.64 33.47
N LYS A 290 -27.58 -6.21 34.41
CA LYS A 290 -26.98 -7.54 34.26
C LYS A 290 -28.08 -8.57 34.04
N LEU A 291 -27.73 -9.67 33.37
CA LEU A 291 -28.61 -10.83 33.21
C LEU A 291 -29.24 -11.24 34.55
N GLY A 292 -30.56 -11.44 34.55
CA GLY A 292 -31.36 -11.74 35.73
C GLY A 292 -32.01 -10.52 36.41
N PHE A 293 -31.51 -9.31 36.21
CA PHE A 293 -32.10 -8.10 36.78
C PHE A 293 -32.92 -7.34 35.73
N TRP A 294 -33.94 -6.62 36.15
CA TRP A 294 -34.71 -5.73 35.26
C TRP A 294 -34.77 -4.31 35.80
N ILE A 295 -35.19 -3.41 34.92
CA ILE A 295 -35.31 -1.99 35.22
C ILE A 295 -36.71 -1.67 35.73
N GLU A 296 -36.77 -1.14 36.94
CA GLU A 296 -37.97 -0.57 37.54
C GLU A 296 -37.61 0.79 38.13
N ASP A 297 -38.33 1.83 37.73
CA ASP A 297 -38.01 3.23 38.07
C ASP A 297 -36.54 3.63 37.87
N PHE A 298 -35.92 3.07 36.82
CA PHE A 298 -34.52 3.27 36.47
C PHE A 298 -33.50 2.66 37.45
N GLU A 299 -33.94 1.74 38.31
CA GLU A 299 -33.10 0.91 39.17
C GLU A 299 -33.17 -0.57 38.76
N CYS A 300 -32.06 -1.30 38.98
CA CYS A 300 -32.00 -2.73 38.70
C CYS A 300 -32.49 -3.54 39.90
N VAL A 301 -33.70 -4.11 39.79
CA VAL A 301 -34.36 -4.84 40.87
C VAL A 301 -34.46 -6.35 40.56
N THR A 302 -34.86 -7.13 41.57
CA THR A 302 -35.03 -8.60 41.55
C THR A 302 -36.50 -8.98 41.72
N CYS A 303 -36.94 -10.17 41.28
CA CYS A 303 -38.31 -10.62 41.60
C CYS A 303 -38.44 -10.97 43.06
N GLU A 304 -39.62 -10.66 43.60
CA GLU A 304 -40.03 -11.01 44.96
C GLU A 304 -39.78 -12.51 45.26
N THR A 305 -39.86 -13.37 44.25
CA THR A 305 -39.69 -14.83 44.37
C THR A 305 -38.31 -15.39 43.99
N CYS A 306 -37.46 -14.63 43.29
CA CYS A 306 -36.24 -15.17 42.67
C CYS A 306 -34.92 -14.68 43.29
N GLY A 307 -34.98 -13.73 44.23
CA GLY A 307 -33.80 -13.19 44.93
C GLY A 307 -32.69 -12.74 43.97
N SER A 308 -31.43 -13.05 44.29
CA SER A 308 -30.26 -12.65 43.49
C SER A 308 -30.06 -13.41 42.17
N SER A 309 -30.86 -14.45 41.89
CA SER A 309 -30.78 -15.25 40.65
C SER A 309 -31.54 -14.65 39.47
N GLY A 310 -32.50 -13.77 39.75
CA GLY A 310 -33.12 -12.95 38.72
C GLY A 310 -34.17 -13.66 37.83
N CYS A 311 -34.79 -12.89 36.92
CA CYS A 311 -36.00 -13.28 36.18
C CYS A 311 -35.89 -13.12 34.66
N SER A 312 -36.72 -13.86 33.93
CA SER A 312 -36.74 -13.92 32.46
C SER A 312 -37.54 -12.80 31.78
N ASN A 313 -38.62 -12.28 32.40
CA ASN A 313 -39.45 -11.20 31.82
C ASN A 313 -40.29 -10.46 32.89
N LYS A 314 -40.54 -9.15 32.67
CA LYS A 314 -41.32 -8.22 33.52
C LYS A 314 -42.76 -8.67 33.78
N THR A 315 -43.42 -9.27 32.80
CA THR A 315 -44.85 -9.63 32.90
C THR A 315 -45.13 -10.98 33.53
N ASN A 316 -44.15 -11.89 33.54
CA ASN A 316 -44.40 -13.28 33.89
C ASN A 316 -43.75 -13.69 35.22
N GLY A 317 -42.78 -12.93 35.73
CA GLY A 317 -42.16 -13.17 37.05
C GLY A 317 -41.40 -14.50 37.16
N LEU A 318 -41.09 -15.14 36.03
CA LEU A 318 -40.50 -16.47 35.99
C LEU A 318 -38.98 -16.41 36.25
N CYS A 319 -38.51 -17.14 37.27
CA CYS A 319 -37.11 -17.23 37.68
C CYS A 319 -36.27 -17.93 36.61
N PHE A 320 -35.00 -17.52 36.47
CA PHE A 320 -34.02 -18.22 35.63
C PHE A 320 -33.38 -19.42 36.34
N ASN A 321 -33.29 -19.36 37.67
CA ASN A 321 -32.72 -20.42 38.52
C ASN A 321 -33.19 -20.25 39.97
N CYS A 322 -33.24 -21.34 40.74
CA CYS A 322 -33.58 -21.37 42.16
C CYS A 322 -32.33 -21.40 43.03
N LEU A 323 -32.34 -20.65 44.14
CA LEU A 323 -31.17 -20.48 45.03
C LEU A 323 -31.09 -21.56 46.11
N SER A 324 -32.24 -22.07 46.54
CA SER A 324 -32.30 -23.09 47.58
C SER A 324 -32.01 -24.48 46.98
N PRO A 325 -31.18 -25.31 47.64
CA PRO A 325 -30.86 -26.66 47.17
C PRO A 325 -32.03 -27.64 47.16
N ASN A 326 -33.20 -27.23 47.69
CA ASN A 326 -34.42 -28.02 47.74
C ASN A 326 -35.52 -27.44 46.82
N GLU A 327 -35.20 -26.41 46.02
CA GLU A 327 -36.15 -25.79 45.11
C GLU A 327 -35.89 -26.21 43.66
N VAL A 328 -36.94 -26.62 42.97
CA VAL A 328 -36.93 -26.99 41.55
C VAL A 328 -37.73 -25.96 40.74
N LEU A 329 -37.32 -25.75 39.49
CA LEU A 329 -37.96 -24.79 38.60
C LEU A 329 -39.15 -25.43 37.89
N ILE A 330 -40.38 -25.13 38.32
CA ILE A 330 -41.61 -25.66 37.73
C ILE A 330 -42.33 -24.53 37.00
N GLU A 331 -42.41 -24.63 35.66
CA GLU A 331 -43.01 -23.62 34.79
C GLU A 331 -42.44 -22.20 35.02
N GLY A 332 -41.18 -22.11 35.49
CA GLY A 332 -40.51 -20.86 35.81
C GLY A 332 -40.73 -20.33 37.23
N ILE A 333 -41.36 -21.10 38.13
CA ILE A 333 -41.54 -20.75 39.54
C ILE A 333 -40.70 -21.71 40.40
N CYS A 334 -39.96 -21.18 41.37
CA CYS A 334 -39.22 -22.00 42.34
C CYS A 334 -40.16 -22.59 43.38
N GLN A 335 -40.24 -23.93 43.43
CA GLN A 335 -41.07 -24.67 44.38
C GLN A 335 -40.20 -25.65 45.17
N ILE A 336 -40.47 -25.79 46.46
CA ILE A 336 -39.77 -26.75 47.33
C ILE A 336 -40.20 -28.17 46.95
N ASP A 337 -39.27 -29.01 46.50
CA ASP A 337 -39.46 -30.45 46.33
C ASP A 337 -38.62 -31.18 47.38
N GLU A 338 -39.26 -31.56 48.49
CA GLU A 338 -38.63 -32.29 49.60
C GLU A 338 -38.16 -33.70 49.21
N ASN A 339 -38.53 -34.20 48.01
CA ASN A 339 -38.25 -35.56 47.56
C ASN A 339 -37.10 -35.66 46.54
N CYS A 340 -36.49 -34.53 46.17
CA CYS A 340 -35.36 -34.46 45.25
C CYS A 340 -34.01 -34.46 45.98
N ILE A 341 -33.10 -35.39 45.63
CA ILE A 341 -31.76 -35.51 46.24
C ILE A 341 -30.71 -34.69 45.48
N SER A 342 -30.85 -34.52 44.16
CA SER A 342 -29.84 -33.85 43.35
C SER A 342 -30.44 -33.02 42.21
N ILE A 343 -29.89 -31.82 42.06
CA ILE A 343 -30.18 -30.82 41.02
C ILE A 343 -28.90 -30.65 40.18
N GLU A 344 -29.02 -30.46 38.87
CA GLU A 344 -27.86 -30.38 37.96
C GLU A 344 -27.04 -29.08 38.14
N PRO A 345 -25.70 -29.13 38.34
CA PRO A 345 -24.86 -27.94 38.29
C PRO A 345 -24.14 -27.80 36.93
N LYS A 346 -24.59 -26.82 36.13
CA LYS A 346 -23.76 -26.00 35.22
C LYS A 346 -22.87 -26.72 34.18
N ARG A 347 -23.42 -27.56 33.28
CA ARG A 347 -22.70 -27.98 32.04
C ARG A 347 -23.57 -27.99 30.77
N VAL A 348 -24.45 -27.00 30.60
CA VAL A 348 -25.24 -26.80 29.36
C VAL A 348 -25.05 -25.36 28.86
N PRO A 349 -25.04 -25.10 27.53
CA PRO A 349 -24.92 -23.74 26.99
C PRO A 349 -26.01 -22.79 27.51
N VAL A 350 -25.65 -21.51 27.63
CA VAL A 350 -26.31 -20.36 28.32
C VAL A 350 -27.81 -20.10 28.01
N TRP A 351 -28.46 -20.92 27.18
CA TRP A 351 -29.85 -20.75 26.75
C TRP A 351 -30.81 -21.85 27.23
N LEU A 352 -30.31 -22.85 27.98
CA LEU A 352 -31.12 -23.89 28.64
C LEU A 352 -30.51 -24.19 30.01
N SER A 353 -30.95 -23.49 31.05
CA SER A 353 -30.54 -23.78 32.44
C SER A 353 -31.78 -23.94 33.31
N ASP A 354 -32.31 -25.16 33.35
CA ASP A 354 -33.37 -25.50 34.26
C ASP A 354 -32.76 -26.26 35.44
N SER A 355 -32.99 -25.78 36.66
CA SER A 355 -32.72 -26.50 37.89
C SER A 355 -33.71 -27.66 38.03
N ASN A 356 -33.46 -28.71 37.26
CA ASN A 356 -34.28 -29.90 37.17
C ASN A 356 -33.78 -30.97 38.15
N CYS A 357 -34.71 -31.64 38.81
CA CYS A 357 -34.39 -32.80 39.63
C CYS A 357 -33.89 -33.95 38.75
N VAL A 358 -32.71 -34.48 39.05
CA VAL A 358 -32.13 -35.61 38.31
C VAL A 358 -32.05 -36.89 39.14
N LEU A 359 -32.27 -36.80 40.46
CA LEU A 359 -32.27 -37.95 41.36
C LEU A 359 -33.29 -37.77 42.49
N CYS A 360 -34.14 -38.78 42.67
CA CYS A 360 -35.18 -38.81 43.70
C CYS A 360 -34.74 -39.63 44.93
N LEU A 361 -35.44 -39.44 46.07
CA LEU A 361 -35.35 -40.34 47.23
C LEU A 361 -35.65 -41.81 46.84
N GLU A 362 -35.09 -42.77 47.56
CA GLU A 362 -35.16 -44.20 47.20
C GLU A 362 -36.59 -44.76 46.99
N GLU A 363 -37.60 -44.17 47.64
CA GLU A 363 -39.02 -44.53 47.51
C GLU A 363 -39.73 -43.90 46.29
N TYR A 364 -39.00 -43.16 45.46
CA TYR A 364 -39.52 -42.38 44.35
C TYR A 364 -38.71 -42.64 43.08
N TYR A 365 -39.38 -42.57 41.93
CA TYR A 365 -38.73 -42.64 40.61
C TYR A 365 -38.95 -41.36 39.82
N LEU A 366 -37.99 -41.04 38.93
CA LEU A 366 -38.03 -39.85 38.10
C LEU A 366 -38.85 -40.11 36.83
N LYS A 367 -39.92 -39.35 36.63
CA LYS A 367 -40.70 -39.34 35.38
C LYS A 367 -41.03 -37.90 35.01
N ASP A 368 -40.74 -37.52 33.77
CA ASP A 368 -41.00 -36.17 33.25
C ASP A 368 -40.49 -35.07 34.21
N LEU A 369 -39.29 -35.28 34.78
CA LEU A 369 -38.62 -34.38 35.72
C LEU A 369 -39.30 -34.22 37.10
N LYS A 370 -40.21 -35.14 37.47
CA LYS A 370 -40.86 -35.20 38.79
C LYS A 370 -40.57 -36.51 39.51
N CYS A 371 -40.40 -36.44 40.82
CA CYS A 371 -40.27 -37.62 41.69
C CYS A 371 -41.65 -38.15 42.07
N LEU A 372 -42.01 -39.33 41.55
CA LEU A 372 -43.29 -39.99 41.82
C LEU A 372 -43.08 -41.20 42.73
N LYS A 373 -43.97 -41.41 43.70
CA LYS A 373 -43.82 -42.46 44.71
C LYS A 373 -44.06 -43.84 44.12
N CYS A 374 -43.18 -44.79 44.42
CA CYS A 374 -43.21 -46.14 43.84
C CYS A 374 -44.48 -46.94 44.21
N ASP A 375 -44.90 -46.85 45.47
CA ASP A 375 -46.01 -47.65 46.01
C ASP A 375 -47.40 -47.24 45.47
N GLU A 376 -47.53 -46.04 44.88
CA GLU A 376 -48.77 -45.59 44.24
C GLU A 376 -49.04 -46.27 42.90
N ILE A 377 -48.00 -46.83 42.27
CA ILE A 377 -48.07 -47.44 40.93
C ILE A 377 -47.82 -48.94 41.01
N LEU A 378 -46.86 -49.37 41.82
CA LEU A 378 -46.54 -50.77 42.07
C LEU A 378 -46.69 -51.03 43.56
N THR A 379 -47.82 -51.60 43.95
CA THR A 379 -48.12 -51.90 45.36
C THR A 379 -47.04 -52.81 45.94
N ASN A 380 -46.54 -52.48 47.13
CA ASN A 380 -45.44 -53.16 47.82
C ASN A 380 -44.04 -52.92 47.22
N CYS A 381 -43.86 -51.84 46.45
CA CYS A 381 -42.57 -51.48 45.87
C CYS A 381 -41.83 -50.42 46.70
N ILE A 382 -40.67 -50.79 47.24
CA ILE A 382 -39.78 -49.90 48.01
C ILE A 382 -38.92 -49.07 47.06
N LYS A 383 -38.39 -49.66 46.00
CA LYS A 383 -37.57 -48.96 45.01
C LYS A 383 -38.02 -49.36 43.62
N CYS A 384 -38.29 -48.38 42.77
CA CYS A 384 -38.73 -48.60 41.40
C CYS A 384 -37.83 -47.88 40.39
N GLY A 385 -37.78 -48.42 39.18
CA GLY A 385 -37.05 -47.85 38.05
C GLY A 385 -37.95 -47.67 36.83
N LEU A 386 -37.45 -47.00 35.81
CA LEU A 386 -38.17 -46.72 34.59
C LEU A 386 -37.43 -47.32 33.39
N LEU A 387 -38.09 -48.20 32.65
CA LEU A 387 -37.61 -48.73 31.37
C LEU A 387 -38.23 -47.92 30.23
N ASN A 388 -37.38 -47.33 29.38
CA ASN A 388 -37.82 -46.58 28.21
C ASN A 388 -37.80 -47.49 26.98
N TYR A 389 -38.97 -47.80 26.42
CA TYR A 389 -39.09 -48.44 25.11
C TYR A 389 -39.40 -47.38 24.05
N SER A 390 -39.21 -47.73 22.78
CA SER A 390 -39.39 -46.80 21.65
C SER A 390 -40.74 -46.09 21.60
N ASN A 391 -41.79 -46.69 22.19
CA ASN A 391 -43.18 -46.24 22.07
C ASN A 391 -43.91 -46.05 23.41
N TYR A 392 -43.31 -46.44 24.55
CA TYR A 392 -43.90 -46.26 25.88
C TYR A 392 -42.84 -46.46 26.98
N ASN A 393 -43.14 -45.95 28.18
CA ASN A 393 -42.30 -46.13 29.36
C ASN A 393 -42.98 -47.08 30.34
N GLU A 394 -42.23 -48.04 30.87
CA GLU A 394 -42.70 -49.02 31.84
C GLU A 394 -42.01 -48.82 33.18
N VAL A 395 -42.79 -48.68 34.26
CA VAL A 395 -42.26 -48.59 35.63
C VAL A 395 -42.13 -50.02 36.15
N TYR A 396 -40.95 -50.39 36.64
CA TYR A 396 -40.72 -51.70 37.24
C TYR A 396 -40.27 -51.56 38.69
N CYS A 397 -40.55 -52.57 39.51
CA CYS A 397 -40.08 -52.59 40.87
C CYS A 397 -38.70 -53.25 40.95
N ASP A 398 -37.71 -52.51 41.44
CA ASP A 398 -36.34 -52.96 41.66
C ASP A 398 -36.22 -53.67 43.02
N ILE A 399 -36.93 -53.16 44.05
CA ILE A 399 -36.94 -53.73 45.39
C ILE A 399 -38.37 -53.75 45.94
N CYS A 400 -38.89 -54.94 46.24
CA CYS A 400 -40.20 -55.12 46.89
C CYS A 400 -40.08 -55.22 48.42
N THR A 401 -41.19 -54.99 49.12
CA THR A 401 -41.28 -55.30 50.56
C THR A 401 -41.13 -56.80 50.81
N ILE A 402 -40.50 -57.16 51.93
CA ILE A 402 -40.18 -58.55 52.28
C ILE A 402 -41.47 -59.37 52.38
N GLY A 403 -41.59 -60.41 51.54
CA GLY A 403 -42.73 -61.34 51.53
C GLY A 403 -43.55 -61.39 50.22
N ASN A 404 -43.31 -60.48 49.27
CA ASN A 404 -44.03 -60.42 47.99
C ASN A 404 -43.07 -60.58 46.78
N TYR A 405 -42.95 -61.79 46.23
CA TYR A 405 -42.40 -62.00 44.88
C TYR A 405 -43.56 -62.07 43.88
N GLN A 406 -43.69 -61.09 42.99
CA GLN A 406 -44.59 -61.21 41.84
C GLN A 406 -43.95 -62.09 40.76
N ASN A 407 -44.60 -63.19 40.41
CA ASN A 407 -44.33 -63.90 39.16
C ASN A 407 -44.75 -62.99 38.01
N VAL A 408 -43.81 -62.67 37.12
CA VAL A 408 -44.06 -61.94 35.87
C VAL A 408 -45.10 -62.71 35.05
N VAL A 409 -46.33 -62.20 35.00
CA VAL A 409 -47.33 -62.64 34.02
C VAL A 409 -47.25 -61.69 32.84
N ASN A 410 -46.56 -62.11 31.78
CA ASN A 410 -46.65 -61.43 30.49
C ASN A 410 -48.09 -61.44 30.00
N LYS A 411 -48.65 -60.26 29.72
CA LYS A 411 -49.81 -60.09 28.86
C LYS A 411 -49.68 -58.86 27.99
#